data_AF-A0A0L0K2A9-F1
#
_entry.id   AF-A0A0L0K2A9-F1
#
_cell.length_a   1.000
_cell.length_b   1.000
_cell.length_c   1.000
_cell.angle_alpha   90.00
_cell.angle_beta   90.00
_cell.angle_gamma   90.00
#
_symmetry.space_group_name_H-M   'P 1'
#
loop_
_entity.id
_entity.type
_entity.pdbx_description
1 polymer ?
#
loop_
_entity_poly.entity_id
_entity_poly.type
_entity_poly.pdbx_seq_one_letter_code
_entity_poly.pdbx_strand_id
1 'polypeptide(L)' 'MVTAEHIGKTVTDGQRTGILMDLIPWENPDQPPALRRSQLMAYVRPEGGGTEWDAPPSTLDPA' A
#
# COMPACT_ATOMS: atom_id res chain seq x y z
N MET A 1 7.93 -4.42 -7.05
CA MET A 1 6.50 -4.04 -7.14
C MET A 1 5.65 -5.18 -6.62
N VAL A 2 4.79 -4.88 -5.66
CA VAL A 2 3.85 -5.86 -5.07
C VAL A 2 2.55 -5.97 -5.87
N THR A 3 1.89 -7.10 -5.75
CA THR A 3 0.62 -7.45 -6.43
C THR A 3 -0.29 -8.21 -5.47
N ALA A 4 -1.52 -8.52 -5.88
CA ALA A 4 -2.48 -9.25 -5.04
C ALA A 4 -1.97 -10.62 -4.56
N GLU A 5 -1.06 -11.25 -5.31
CA GLU A 5 -0.42 -12.52 -4.93
C GLU A 5 0.48 -12.41 -3.68
N HIS A 6 0.80 -11.18 -3.28
CA HIS A 6 1.62 -10.88 -2.11
C HIS A 6 0.79 -10.55 -0.87
N ILE A 7 -0.54 -10.55 -0.96
CA ILE A 7 -1.40 -10.34 0.20
C ILE A 7 -1.13 -11.44 1.25
N GLY A 8 -1.00 -11.02 2.51
CA GLY A 8 -0.59 -11.86 3.63
C GLY A 8 0.91 -12.17 3.70
N LYS A 9 1.73 -11.62 2.78
CA LYS A 9 3.19 -11.80 2.76
C LYS A 9 3.92 -10.53 3.17
N THR A 10 5.16 -10.70 3.60
CA THR A 10 6.05 -9.62 3.99
C THR A 10 6.50 -8.82 2.77
N VAL A 11 6.47 -7.48 2.91
CA VAL A 11 6.84 -6.50 1.89
C VAL A 11 7.65 -5.36 2.53
N THR A 12 8.42 -4.65 1.72
CA THR A 12 9.27 -3.53 2.18
C THR A 12 9.28 -2.36 1.21
N ASP A 13 9.45 -1.14 1.73
CA ASP A 13 9.76 0.07 0.96
C ASP A 13 11.26 0.42 0.98
N GLY A 14 12.11 -0.49 1.47
CA GLY A 14 13.55 -0.29 1.67
C GLY A 14 13.92 0.38 3.00
N GLN A 15 12.95 0.92 3.75
CA GLN A 15 13.17 1.49 5.10
C GLN A 15 12.35 0.78 6.17
N ARG A 16 11.15 0.33 5.82
CA ARG A 16 10.17 -0.32 6.68
C ARG A 16 9.80 -1.68 6.09
N THR A 17 9.38 -2.58 6.96
CA THR A 17 8.92 -3.93 6.59
C THR A 17 7.61 -4.22 7.31
N GLY A 18 6.68 -4.87 6.61
CA GLY A 18 5.37 -5.26 7.16
C GLY A 18 4.66 -6.26 6.27
N ILE A 19 3.46 -6.67 6.66
CA ILE A 19 2.61 -7.58 5.88
C ILE A 19 1.70 -6.77 4.98
N LEU A 20 1.67 -7.11 3.70
CA LEU A 20 0.69 -6.56 2.76
C LEU A 20 -0.69 -7.09 3.13
N MET A 21 -1.59 -6.19 3.51
CA MET A 21 -2.93 -6.54 3.97
C MET A 21 -3.95 -6.50 2.84
N ASP A 22 -3.87 -5.49 1.96
CA ASP A 22 -4.77 -5.35 0.80
C ASP A 22 -4.20 -4.41 -0.28
N LEU A 23 -4.81 -4.43 -1.46
CA LEU A 23 -4.62 -3.47 -2.55
C LEU A 23 -5.95 -2.80 -2.86
N ILE A 24 -6.10 -1.53 -2.48
CA ILE A 24 -7.37 -0.79 -2.57
C ILE A 24 -7.29 0.34 -3.59
N PRO A 25 -8.33 0.57 -4.41
CA PRO A 25 -8.45 1.80 -5.18
C PRO A 25 -8.70 2.97 -4.22
N TRP A 26 -7.94 4.04 -4.39
CA TRP A 26 -8.06 5.27 -3.62
C TRP A 26 -8.10 6.48 -4.54
N GLU A 27 -8.92 7.46 -4.18
CA GLU A 27 -9.00 8.75 -4.86
C GLU A 27 -8.61 9.85 -3.90
N ASN A 28 -7.80 10.81 -4.37
CA ASN A 28 -7.38 11.92 -3.53
C ASN A 28 -8.57 12.84 -3.19
N PRO A 29 -9.02 12.91 -1.92
CA PRO A 29 -10.17 13.72 -1.55
C PRO A 29 -9.89 15.23 -1.69
N ASP A 30 -8.62 15.64 -1.61
CA ASP A 30 -8.18 17.04 -1.73
C ASP A 30 -8.28 17.55 -3.19
N GLN A 31 -8.42 16.65 -4.16
CA GLN A 31 -8.69 17.03 -5.54
C GLN A 31 -10.19 17.31 -5.75
N PRO A 32 -10.55 18.30 -6.59
CA PRO A 32 -11.94 18.51 -7.00
C PRO A 32 -12.54 17.23 -7.59
N PRO A 33 -13.83 16.92 -7.35
CA PRO A 33 -14.46 15.68 -7.81
C PRO A 33 -14.27 15.38 -9.30
N ALA A 34 -14.32 16.41 -10.16
CA ALA A 34 -14.13 16.26 -11.61
C ALA A 34 -12.69 15.89 -12.04
N LEU A 35 -11.72 16.04 -11.14
CA LEU A 35 -10.29 15.79 -11.39
C LEU A 35 -9.75 14.59 -10.63
N ARG A 36 -10.53 14.00 -9.71
CA ARG A 36 -10.13 12.82 -8.95
C ARG A 36 -9.84 11.68 -9.92
N ARG A 37 -8.72 11.01 -9.68
CA ARG A 37 -8.33 9.79 -10.37
C ARG A 37 -8.09 8.71 -9.34
N SER A 38 -8.69 7.54 -9.60
CA SER A 38 -8.43 6.35 -8.81
C SER A 38 -6.99 5.88 -9.06
N GLN A 39 -6.28 5.61 -7.97
CA GLN A 39 -4.96 5.00 -7.95
C GLN A 39 -4.97 3.81 -7.00
N LEU A 40 -4.25 2.75 -7.34
CA LEU A 40 -4.14 1.58 -6.48
C LEU A 40 -3.15 1.89 -5.35
N MET A 41 -3.55 1.62 -4.11
CA MET A 41 -2.74 1.79 -2.90
C MET A 41 -2.60 0.46 -2.18
N ALA A 42 -1.41 0.17 -1.70
CA ALA A 42 -1.11 -0.98 -0.87
C ALA A 42 -1.18 -0.59 0.61
N TYR A 43 -2.03 -1.28 1.36
CA TYR A 43 -2.17 -1.10 2.81
C TYR A 43 -1.30 -2.13 3.54
N VAL A 44 -0.40 -1.67 4.41
CA VAL A 44 0.63 -2.51 5.04
C VAL A 44 0.57 -2.36 6.55
N ARG A 45 0.62 -3.49 7.26
CA ARG A 45 0.68 -3.57 8.72
C ARG A 45 2.05 -4.07 9.18
N PRO A 46 2.75 -3.38 10.10
CA PRO A 46 3.97 -3.93 10.70
C PRO A 46 3.68 -5.20 11.53
N GLU A 47 4.53 -6.22 11.44
CA GLU A 47 4.34 -7.52 12.14
C GLU A 47 4.29 -7.37 13.67
N GLY A 48 5.02 -6.41 14.24
CA GLY A 48 5.05 -6.13 15.68
C GLY A 48 3.96 -5.18 16.18
N GLY A 49 3.01 -4.79 15.32
CA GLY A 49 2.12 -3.65 15.57
C GLY A 49 2.81 -2.30 15.38
N GLY A 50 2.08 -1.22 15.61
CA GLY A 50 2.55 0.16 15.37
C GLY A 50 1.74 0.86 14.29
N THR A 51 2.34 1.85 13.65
CA THR A 51 1.65 2.68 12.64
C THR A 51 1.61 1.96 11.31
N GLU A 52 0.41 1.61 10.88
CA GLU A 52 0.11 1.12 9.55
C GLU A 52 0.35 2.21 8.51
N TRP A 53 0.59 1.83 7.26
CA TRP A 53 0.81 2.80 6.20
C TRP A 53 0.30 2.32 4.85
N ASP A 54 -0.03 3.29 4.02
CA ASP A 54 -0.35 3.09 2.62
C ASP A 54 0.81 3.53 1.73
N ALA A 55 1.04 2.82 0.62
CA ALA A 55 2.01 3.21 -0.39
C ALA A 55 1.57 2.76 -1.79
N PRO A 56 1.98 3.44 -2.87
CA PRO A 56 1.77 2.91 -4.20
C PRO A 56 2.43 1.52 -4.34
N PRO A 57 1.80 0.51 -4.97
CA PRO A 57 2.36 -0.83 -5.08
C PRO A 57 3.73 -0.88 -5.76
N SER A 58 4.00 0.09 -6.62
CA SER A 58 5.28 0.25 -7.32
C SER A 58 6.43 0.69 -6.41
N THR A 59 6.15 1.21 -5.21
CA THR A 59 7.18 1.60 -4.23
C THR A 59 7.43 0.53 -3.18
N LEU A 60 6.82 -0.64 -3.32
CA LEU A 60 7.01 -1.79 -2.44
C LEU A 60 7.57 -2.97 -3.23
N ASP A 61 8.40 -3.76 -2.55
CA ASP A 61 8.92 -5.01 -3.04
C ASP A 61 8.56 -6.17 -2.08
N PRO A 62 8.39 -7.39 -2.61
CA PRO A 62 8.37 -8.59 -1.78
C PRO A 62 9.68 -8.67 -0.97
N ALA A 63 9.58 -8.95 0.32
CA ALA A 63 10.73 -9.10 1.20
C ALA A 63 11.29 -10.54 1.20
#